data_AF-A0A657K3Y7-F1
#
_entry.id   AF-A0A657K3Y7-F1
#
_cell.length_a   1.000
_cell.length_b   1.000
_cell.length_c   1.000
_cell.angle_alpha   90.00
_cell.angle_beta   90.00
_cell.angle_gamma   90.00
#
_symmetry.space_group_name_H-M   'P 1'
#
loop_
_entity.id
_entity.type
_entity.pdbx_description
1 polymer ?
#
loop_
_entity_poly.entity_id
_entity_poly.type
_entity_poly.pdbx_seq_one_letter_code
_entity_poly.pdbx_strand_id
1 'polypeptide(L)'
;MVEIRKAVRKKAKLRLGIAAPSGAGKTYSSLLLAFGLGQKVGLIDTEQGSGDLYADLGDYGIIQIEAPYTIDKYLQAIKAFEQANYDVIIIDSLSHAWAGDGGLLDKQGKIADSGKGNGYTAWRSITPEHNALVNAMLASPCHIIATMRSKQEYVLQVNDNGKQAPKKVGMAPIQRDGMEYEFTVMFDIDINHNATSTKDRTRLFDGKIFKITSETGEQLLAWLNNGVTKEQAEVNNFKEKTSNISSLDELQKLFAISFNNLRGCSEQEEVIEHYNQLKIKLSEGENNETV
;
A
#
# COMPACT_ATOMS: atom_id res chain seq x y z
N MET A 1 25.80 3.18 8.39
CA MET A 1 25.77 2.99 9.85
C MET A 1 24.45 2.34 10.21
N VAL A 2 24.45 1.38 11.11
CA VAL A 2 23.24 0.75 11.64
C VAL A 2 22.88 1.49 12.94
N GLU A 3 21.66 2.01 13.03
CA GLU A 3 21.17 2.76 14.19
C GLU A 3 19.95 2.07 14.78
N ILE A 4 19.98 1.82 16.10
CA ILE A 4 18.82 1.31 16.85
C ILE A 4 17.98 2.53 17.25
N ARG A 5 16.72 2.58 16.79
CA ARG A 5 15.76 3.62 17.15
C ARG A 5 14.50 3.02 17.75
N LYS A 6 13.78 3.80 18.57
CA LYS A 6 12.45 3.43 19.03
C LYS A 6 11.47 3.38 17.85
N ALA A 7 10.64 2.35 17.84
CA ALA A 7 9.60 2.22 16.83
C ALA A 7 8.54 3.31 17.04
N VAL A 8 8.28 4.07 16.00
CA VAL A 8 7.25 5.11 15.99
C VAL A 8 6.42 4.92 14.73
N ARG A 9 5.11 4.93 14.91
CA ARG A 9 4.15 4.79 13.81
C ARG A 9 4.13 6.09 13.01
N LYS A 10 4.57 6.01 11.75
CA LYS A 10 4.53 7.13 10.82
C LYS A 10 3.24 7.10 10.01
N LYS A 11 2.74 8.26 9.58
CA LYS A 11 1.71 8.31 8.53
C LYS A 11 2.19 7.52 7.31
N ALA A 12 1.32 6.71 6.74
CA ALA A 12 1.64 5.81 5.63
C ALA A 12 0.55 5.87 4.56
N LYS A 13 0.91 5.48 3.33
CA LYS A 13 -0.04 5.28 2.25
C LYS A 13 -0.54 3.85 2.25
N LEU A 14 -1.82 3.69 1.93
CA LEU A 14 -2.45 2.37 1.93
C LEU A 14 -1.96 1.56 0.74
N ARG A 15 -1.65 0.29 0.97
CA ARG A 15 -1.56 -0.74 -0.06
C ARG A 15 -2.58 -1.79 0.30
N LEU A 16 -3.69 -1.82 -0.42
CA LEU A 16 -4.79 -2.73 -0.12
C LEU A 16 -5.01 -3.64 -1.33
N GLY A 17 -5.06 -4.94 -1.08
CA GLY A 17 -5.45 -5.93 -2.07
C GLY A 17 -6.89 -6.39 -1.85
N ILE A 18 -7.63 -6.61 -2.94
CA ILE A 18 -8.98 -7.21 -2.90
C ILE A 18 -9.01 -8.41 -3.85
N ALA A 19 -9.21 -9.62 -3.34
CA ALA A 19 -9.43 -10.80 -4.15
C ALA A 19 -10.92 -11.18 -4.16
N ALA A 20 -11.48 -11.43 -5.35
CA ALA A 20 -12.83 -11.97 -5.43
C ALA A 20 -13.12 -12.68 -6.77
N PRO A 21 -14.07 -13.62 -6.80
CA PRO A 21 -14.51 -14.26 -8.03
C PRO A 21 -15.32 -13.27 -8.87
N SER A 22 -15.69 -13.69 -10.08
CA SER A 22 -16.64 -12.93 -10.88
C SER A 22 -17.98 -12.79 -10.16
N GLY A 23 -18.65 -11.65 -10.35
CA GLY A 23 -19.96 -11.36 -9.74
C GLY A 23 -19.95 -10.98 -8.25
N ALA A 24 -18.81 -11.05 -7.55
CA ALA A 24 -18.72 -10.71 -6.13
C ALA A 24 -18.69 -9.20 -5.81
N GLY A 25 -18.73 -8.32 -6.82
CA GLY A 25 -18.77 -6.87 -6.62
C GLY A 25 -17.41 -6.23 -6.29
N LYS A 26 -16.33 -6.64 -6.96
CA LYS A 26 -14.97 -6.10 -6.75
C LYS A 26 -14.89 -4.60 -7.04
N THR A 27 -15.23 -4.21 -8.28
CA THR A 27 -15.17 -2.83 -8.76
C THR A 27 -16.00 -1.92 -7.87
N TYR A 28 -17.27 -2.29 -7.65
CA TYR A 28 -18.18 -1.60 -6.73
C TYR A 28 -17.60 -1.41 -5.33
N SER A 29 -17.14 -2.49 -4.70
CA SER A 29 -16.57 -2.42 -3.34
C SER A 29 -15.30 -1.57 -3.29
N SER A 30 -14.45 -1.66 -4.32
CA SER A 30 -13.22 -0.88 -4.40
C SER A 30 -13.48 0.62 -4.55
N LEU A 31 -14.50 1.01 -5.33
CA LEU A 31 -14.92 2.39 -5.50
C LEU A 31 -15.46 2.97 -4.19
N LEU A 32 -16.39 2.26 -3.53
CA LEU A 32 -16.91 2.70 -2.23
C LEU A 32 -15.78 2.91 -1.22
N LEU A 33 -14.87 1.94 -1.07
CA LEU A 33 -13.73 2.04 -0.18
C LEU A 33 -12.85 3.25 -0.54
N ALA A 34 -12.59 3.48 -1.83
CA ALA A 34 -11.77 4.60 -2.29
C ALA A 34 -12.38 5.96 -1.93
N PHE A 35 -13.70 6.12 -2.04
CA PHE A 35 -14.38 7.36 -1.66
C PHE A 35 -14.27 7.67 -0.15
N GLY A 36 -14.10 6.64 0.70
CA GLY A 36 -13.79 6.84 2.11
C GLY A 36 -12.31 7.16 2.42
N LEU A 37 -11.41 6.92 1.46
CA LEU A 37 -9.96 7.12 1.64
C LEU A 37 -9.47 8.49 1.16
N GLY A 38 -10.12 9.09 0.17
CA GLY A 38 -9.66 10.32 -0.46
C GLY A 38 -10.72 10.95 -1.35
N GLN A 39 -10.49 12.21 -1.73
CA GLN A 39 -11.45 12.99 -2.50
C GLN A 39 -11.29 12.73 -4.00
N LYS A 40 -10.04 12.62 -4.48
CA LYS A 40 -9.74 12.44 -5.89
C LYS A 40 -9.40 10.98 -6.19
N VAL A 41 -10.39 10.22 -6.64
CA VAL A 41 -10.30 8.78 -6.92
C VAL A 41 -10.05 8.53 -8.40
N GLY A 42 -9.05 7.70 -8.71
CA GLY A 42 -8.72 7.27 -10.07
C GLY A 42 -8.85 5.76 -10.21
N LEU A 43 -9.41 5.29 -11.31
CA LEU A 43 -9.59 3.88 -11.65
C LEU A 43 -8.81 3.54 -12.92
N ILE A 44 -7.90 2.57 -12.81
CA ILE A 44 -7.30 1.89 -13.95
C ILE A 44 -8.17 0.68 -14.26
N ASP A 45 -8.98 0.78 -15.32
CA ASP A 45 -9.94 -0.25 -15.71
C ASP A 45 -9.37 -1.16 -16.80
N THR A 46 -9.28 -2.46 -16.52
CA THR A 46 -8.85 -3.51 -17.44
C THR A 46 -9.98 -4.51 -17.74
N GLU A 47 -11.14 -4.31 -17.12
CA GLU A 47 -12.34 -5.16 -17.12
C GLU A 47 -13.36 -4.66 -18.16
N GLN A 48 -12.88 -4.09 -19.28
CA GLN A 48 -13.68 -3.69 -20.46
C GLN A 48 -14.75 -2.62 -20.19
N GLY A 49 -14.42 -1.57 -19.42
CA GLY A 49 -15.35 -0.46 -19.16
C GLY A 49 -16.35 -0.76 -18.05
N SER A 50 -16.08 -1.77 -17.21
CA SER A 50 -16.89 -2.04 -16.01
C SER A 50 -16.89 -0.84 -15.05
N GLY A 51 -15.83 -0.03 -15.08
CA GLY A 51 -15.72 1.20 -14.33
C GLY A 51 -16.83 2.18 -14.66
N ASP A 52 -17.13 2.41 -15.95
CA ASP A 52 -18.12 3.41 -16.37
C ASP A 52 -19.55 3.10 -15.88
N LEU A 53 -19.85 1.83 -15.58
CA LEU A 53 -21.16 1.39 -15.08
C LEU A 53 -21.50 1.92 -13.68
N TYR A 54 -20.51 2.43 -12.96
CA TYR A 54 -20.63 2.89 -11.57
C TYR A 54 -20.47 4.41 -11.42
N ALA A 55 -20.65 5.16 -12.52
CA ALA A 55 -20.54 6.62 -12.52
C ALA A 55 -21.55 7.30 -11.57
N ASP A 56 -22.61 6.61 -11.17
CA ASP A 56 -23.60 7.06 -10.20
C ASP A 56 -23.09 7.04 -8.74
N LEU A 57 -22.00 6.33 -8.44
CA LEU A 57 -21.46 6.22 -7.08
C LEU A 57 -20.68 7.46 -6.62
N GLY A 58 -20.21 8.28 -7.56
CA GLY A 58 -19.43 9.49 -7.29
C GLY A 58 -18.50 9.86 -8.43
N ASP A 59 -17.80 10.99 -8.29
CA ASP A 59 -16.85 11.47 -9.30
C ASP A 59 -15.50 10.75 -9.17
N TYR A 60 -15.04 10.11 -10.25
CA TYR A 60 -13.70 9.52 -10.35
C TYR A 60 -13.17 9.60 -11.78
N GLY A 61 -11.85 9.64 -11.92
CA GLY A 61 -11.18 9.56 -13.22
C GLY A 61 -10.96 8.11 -13.63
N ILE A 62 -11.00 7.83 -14.93
CA ILE A 62 -10.79 6.48 -15.47
C ILE A 62 -9.66 6.51 -16.51
N ILE A 63 -8.77 5.52 -16.44
CA ILE A 63 -7.84 5.16 -17.52
C ILE A 63 -8.12 3.71 -17.89
N GLN A 64 -8.63 3.48 -19.10
CA GLN A 64 -8.86 2.15 -19.62
C GLN A 64 -7.56 1.56 -20.19
N ILE A 65 -7.25 0.32 -19.80
CA ILE A 65 -6.16 -0.48 -20.35
C ILE A 65 -6.77 -1.69 -21.05
N GLU A 66 -6.60 -1.75 -22.36
CA GLU A 66 -6.97 -2.90 -23.17
C GLU A 66 -5.75 -3.80 -23.47
N ALA A 67 -6.03 -5.04 -23.88
CA ALA A 67 -5.01 -5.96 -24.37
C ALA A 67 -4.16 -5.32 -25.49
N PRO A 68 -2.85 -5.56 -25.55
CA PRO A 68 -2.07 -6.36 -24.61
C PRO A 68 -1.89 -5.66 -23.25
N TYR A 69 -2.03 -6.40 -22.16
CA TYR A 69 -1.97 -5.92 -20.76
C TYR A 69 -0.53 -5.79 -20.26
N THR A 70 0.30 -5.05 -20.99
CA THR A 70 1.72 -4.87 -20.70
C THR A 70 1.95 -4.05 -19.43
N ILE A 71 2.98 -4.38 -18.64
CA ILE A 71 3.36 -3.64 -17.44
C ILE A 71 3.55 -2.15 -17.69
N ASP A 72 4.13 -1.77 -18.84
CA ASP A 72 4.37 -0.37 -19.19
C ASP A 72 3.09 0.48 -19.19
N LYS A 73 1.97 -0.05 -19.69
CA LYS A 73 0.65 0.63 -19.63
C LYS A 73 0.21 0.90 -18.19
N TYR A 74 0.41 -0.06 -17.28
CA TYR A 74 0.09 0.13 -15.86
C TYR A 74 0.99 1.19 -15.22
N LEU A 75 2.30 1.17 -15.51
CA LEU A 75 3.24 2.17 -14.98
C LEU A 75 2.88 3.58 -15.46
N GLN A 76 2.54 3.73 -16.74
CA GLN A 76 2.11 5.01 -17.30
C GLN A 76 0.80 5.49 -16.66
N ALA A 77 -0.18 4.61 -16.47
CA ALA A 77 -1.46 4.95 -15.87
C ALA A 77 -1.32 5.37 -14.40
N ILE A 78 -0.52 4.64 -13.60
CA ILE A 78 -0.21 5.03 -12.21
C ILE A 78 0.43 6.41 -12.19
N LYS A 79 1.45 6.63 -13.02
CA LYS A 79 2.17 7.90 -13.10
C LYS A 79 1.27 9.07 -13.54
N ALA A 80 0.33 8.83 -14.45
CA ALA A 80 -0.62 9.84 -14.90
C ALA A 80 -1.52 10.32 -13.75
N PHE A 81 -2.06 9.40 -12.95
CA PHE A 81 -2.84 9.75 -11.76
C PHE A 81 -2.00 10.46 -10.70
N GLU A 82 -0.78 10.01 -10.46
CA GLU A 82 0.17 10.68 -9.55
C GLU A 82 0.45 12.13 -9.98
N GLN A 83 0.76 12.35 -11.26
CA GLN A 83 1.03 13.68 -11.82
C GLN A 83 -0.20 14.59 -11.77
N ALA A 84 -1.39 14.01 -11.84
CA ALA A 84 -2.66 14.72 -11.71
C ALA A 84 -3.11 14.90 -10.25
N ASN A 85 -2.25 14.58 -9.26
CA ASN A 85 -2.50 14.73 -7.82
C ASN A 85 -3.76 14.00 -7.33
N TYR A 86 -3.96 12.76 -7.79
CA TYR A 86 -5.02 11.91 -7.25
C TYR A 86 -4.66 11.41 -5.84
N ASP A 87 -5.67 11.20 -5.00
CA ASP A 87 -5.48 10.70 -3.64
C ASP A 87 -5.38 9.17 -3.63
N VAL A 88 -6.23 8.52 -4.42
CA VAL A 88 -6.43 7.07 -4.46
C VAL A 88 -6.38 6.58 -5.90
N ILE A 89 -5.64 5.50 -6.15
CA ILE A 89 -5.62 4.79 -7.43
C ILE A 89 -6.12 3.37 -7.18
N ILE A 90 -7.18 3.00 -7.89
CA ILE A 90 -7.69 1.65 -7.98
C ILE A 90 -7.09 1.01 -9.24
N ILE A 91 -6.54 -0.19 -9.10
CA ILE A 91 -6.10 -1.03 -10.23
C ILE A 91 -7.06 -2.20 -10.33
N ASP A 92 -7.99 -2.15 -11.29
CA ASP A 92 -9.01 -3.16 -11.51
C ASP A 92 -8.84 -3.84 -12.87
N SER A 93 -8.07 -4.93 -12.99
CA SER A 93 -7.43 -5.73 -11.96
C SER A 93 -5.96 -5.99 -12.28
N LEU A 94 -5.17 -6.30 -11.25
CA LEU A 94 -3.79 -6.77 -11.40
C LEU A 94 -3.69 -8.14 -12.07
N SER A 95 -4.78 -8.91 -12.07
CA SER A 95 -4.79 -10.25 -12.68
C SER A 95 -4.53 -10.21 -14.19
N HIS A 96 -4.95 -9.14 -14.88
CA HIS A 96 -4.66 -8.98 -16.31
C HIS A 96 -3.17 -8.71 -16.59
N ALA A 97 -2.49 -7.91 -15.76
CA ALA A 97 -1.05 -7.70 -15.85
C ALA A 97 -0.25 -9.02 -15.72
N TRP A 98 -0.78 -9.95 -14.93
CA TRP A 98 -0.15 -11.26 -14.71
C TRP A 98 -0.50 -12.28 -15.79
N ALA A 99 -1.80 -12.56 -15.98
CA ALA A 99 -2.31 -13.69 -16.73
C ALA A 99 -3.18 -13.30 -17.95
N GLY A 100 -3.37 -12.01 -18.21
CA GLY A 100 -4.08 -11.53 -19.39
C GLY A 100 -3.24 -11.64 -20.67
N ASP A 101 -3.88 -11.43 -21.82
CA ASP A 101 -3.18 -11.37 -23.12
C ASP A 101 -2.12 -10.26 -23.14
N GLY A 102 -0.89 -10.60 -23.51
CA GLY A 102 0.27 -9.71 -23.42
C GLY A 102 0.74 -9.39 -21.99
N GLY A 103 0.14 -10.02 -20.97
CA GLY A 103 0.60 -10.00 -19.59
C GLY A 103 1.86 -10.84 -19.38
N LEU A 104 2.33 -10.91 -18.14
CA LEU A 104 3.61 -11.53 -17.79
C LEU A 104 3.70 -13.03 -18.12
N LEU A 105 2.64 -13.81 -17.88
CA LEU A 105 2.62 -15.24 -18.18
C LEU A 105 2.60 -15.52 -19.68
N ASP A 106 1.81 -14.76 -20.45
CA ASP A 106 1.79 -14.88 -21.92
C ASP A 106 3.15 -14.51 -22.53
N LYS A 107 3.76 -13.42 -22.05
CA LYS A 107 5.12 -13.01 -22.44
C LYS A 107 6.16 -14.07 -22.08
N GLN A 108 6.06 -14.68 -20.89
CA GLN A 108 6.94 -15.76 -20.45
C GLN A 108 6.84 -16.97 -21.40
N GLY A 109 5.63 -17.38 -21.75
CA GLY A 109 5.36 -18.49 -22.67
C GLY A 109 5.95 -18.24 -24.05
N LYS A 110 5.68 -17.07 -24.64
CA LYS A 110 6.24 -16.66 -25.94
C LYS A 110 7.77 -16.69 -25.98
N ILE A 111 8.44 -16.29 -24.89
CA ILE A 111 9.90 -16.34 -24.80
C ILE A 111 10.39 -17.79 -24.69
N ALA A 112 9.74 -18.62 -23.87
CA ALA A 112 10.08 -20.03 -23.71
C ALA A 112 9.92 -20.82 -25.03
N ASP A 113 8.86 -20.54 -25.79
CA ASP A 113 8.56 -21.20 -27.06
C ASP A 113 9.45 -20.72 -28.22
N SER A 114 10.08 -19.55 -28.10
CA SER A 114 10.95 -18.97 -29.14
C SER A 114 12.27 -19.73 -29.39
N GLY A 115 12.56 -20.78 -28.61
CA GLY A 115 13.76 -21.60 -28.72
C GLY A 115 15.07 -20.92 -28.29
N LYS A 116 15.00 -19.66 -27.83
CA LYS A 116 16.17 -18.86 -27.37
C LYS A 116 16.55 -19.06 -25.90
N GLY A 117 15.92 -20.02 -25.19
CA GLY A 117 16.33 -20.39 -23.84
C GLY A 117 15.30 -21.23 -23.08
N ASN A 118 15.77 -21.90 -22.03
CA ASN A 118 14.98 -22.71 -21.12
C ASN A 118 14.00 -21.82 -20.33
N GLY A 119 12.92 -22.37 -19.75
CA GLY A 119 11.92 -21.60 -19.00
C GLY A 119 12.50 -20.70 -17.88
N TYR A 120 13.66 -21.07 -17.32
CA TYR A 120 14.42 -20.26 -16.36
C TYR A 120 14.95 -18.95 -16.96
N THR A 121 15.41 -18.96 -18.20
CA THR A 121 15.88 -17.77 -18.93
C THR A 121 14.73 -16.81 -19.24
N ALA A 122 13.53 -17.34 -19.51
CA ALA A 122 12.33 -16.52 -19.68
C ALA A 122 12.01 -15.74 -18.39
N TRP A 123 12.00 -16.38 -17.23
CA TRP A 123 11.74 -15.72 -15.95
C TRP A 123 12.73 -14.61 -15.56
N ARG A 124 13.97 -14.66 -16.06
CA ARG A 124 14.95 -13.57 -15.87
C ARG A 124 14.52 -12.26 -16.52
N SER A 125 13.74 -12.32 -17.60
CA SER A 125 13.18 -11.12 -18.26
C SER A 125 11.87 -10.66 -17.63
N ILE A 126 11.06 -11.59 -17.11
CA ILE A 126 9.72 -11.32 -16.57
C ILE A 126 9.77 -10.79 -15.13
N THR A 127 10.69 -11.31 -14.30
CA THR A 127 10.80 -10.90 -12.90
C THR A 127 11.09 -9.40 -12.73
N PRO A 128 11.99 -8.78 -13.49
CA PRO A 128 12.19 -7.32 -13.45
C PRO A 128 10.92 -6.52 -13.76
N GLU A 129 10.13 -6.92 -14.74
CA GLU A 129 8.87 -6.24 -15.09
C GLU A 129 7.83 -6.36 -13.98
N HIS A 130 7.66 -7.56 -13.41
CA HIS A 130 6.81 -7.76 -12.23
C HIS A 130 7.24 -6.85 -11.07
N ASN A 131 8.54 -6.85 -10.76
CA ASN A 131 9.09 -6.02 -9.68
C ASN A 131 8.92 -4.54 -9.95
N ALA A 132 8.99 -4.09 -11.21
CA ALA A 132 8.74 -2.69 -11.56
C ALA A 132 7.31 -2.26 -11.22
N LEU A 133 6.30 -3.10 -11.54
CA LEU A 133 4.91 -2.82 -11.18
C LEU A 133 4.70 -2.80 -9.66
N VAL A 134 5.24 -3.80 -8.96
CA VAL A 134 5.19 -3.86 -7.48
C VAL A 134 5.81 -2.61 -6.87
N ASN A 135 7.02 -2.25 -7.30
CA ASN A 135 7.72 -1.07 -6.79
C ASN A 135 6.96 0.22 -7.08
N ALA A 136 6.33 0.36 -8.25
CA ALA A 136 5.51 1.52 -8.57
C ALA A 136 4.31 1.65 -7.61
N MET A 137 3.59 0.55 -7.35
CA MET A 137 2.51 0.55 -6.36
C MET A 137 3.02 0.89 -4.95
N LEU A 138 4.12 0.28 -4.51
CA LEU A 138 4.67 0.48 -3.17
C LEU A 138 5.17 1.90 -2.95
N ALA A 139 5.84 2.49 -3.95
CA ALA A 139 6.43 3.82 -3.87
C ALA A 139 5.45 4.97 -4.14
N SER A 140 4.24 4.67 -4.64
CA SER A 140 3.26 5.69 -5.04
C SER A 140 2.91 6.66 -3.90
N PRO A 141 2.85 7.99 -4.14
CA PRO A 141 2.34 8.93 -3.14
C PRO A 141 0.83 8.80 -2.93
N CYS A 142 0.10 8.11 -3.82
CA CYS A 142 -1.33 7.83 -3.70
C CYS A 142 -1.58 6.63 -2.78
N HIS A 143 -2.81 6.49 -2.27
CA HIS A 143 -3.30 5.21 -1.74
C HIS A 143 -3.54 4.26 -2.93
N ILE A 144 -3.13 3.00 -2.81
CA ILE A 144 -3.33 1.99 -3.86
C ILE A 144 -4.31 0.94 -3.37
N ILE A 145 -5.36 0.72 -4.15
CA ILE A 145 -6.26 -0.43 -4.05
C ILE A 145 -6.03 -1.28 -5.30
N ALA A 146 -5.63 -2.53 -5.13
CA ALA A 146 -5.39 -3.44 -6.24
C ALA A 146 -6.36 -4.61 -6.15
N THR A 147 -7.19 -4.79 -7.18
CA THR A 147 -8.10 -5.92 -7.24
C THR A 147 -7.44 -7.09 -7.97
N MET A 148 -7.85 -8.31 -7.62
CA MET A 148 -7.44 -9.55 -8.23
C MET A 148 -8.66 -10.44 -8.42
N ARG A 149 -8.72 -11.10 -9.58
CA ARG A 149 -9.66 -12.19 -9.81
C ARG A 149 -9.19 -13.39 -8.98
N SER A 150 -10.11 -14.13 -8.35
CA SER A 150 -9.78 -15.38 -7.66
C SER A 150 -10.33 -16.60 -8.38
N LYS A 151 -9.57 -17.70 -8.35
CA LYS A 151 -10.07 -19.02 -8.75
C LYS A 151 -10.94 -19.55 -7.61
N GLN A 152 -12.10 -20.13 -7.96
CA GLN A 152 -12.93 -20.80 -6.97
C GLN A 152 -12.40 -22.22 -6.78
N GLU A 153 -11.78 -22.49 -5.62
CA GLU A 153 -11.37 -23.86 -5.28
C GLU A 153 -12.48 -24.57 -4.50
N TYR A 154 -12.88 -25.73 -5.00
CA TYR A 154 -13.84 -26.63 -4.38
C TYR A 154 -13.09 -27.87 -3.89
N VAL A 155 -13.20 -28.19 -2.61
CA VAL A 155 -12.86 -29.53 -2.10
C VAL A 155 -14.11 -30.26 -1.74
N LEU A 156 -14.09 -31.57 -1.87
CA LEU A 156 -15.15 -32.42 -1.36
C LEU A 156 -14.98 -32.53 0.16
N GLN A 157 -15.94 -31.98 0.91
CA GLN A 157 -16.02 -32.17 2.36
C GLN A 157 -17.22 -33.05 2.67
N VAL A 158 -17.06 -33.96 3.62
CA VAL A 158 -18.17 -34.80 4.09
C VAL A 158 -19.10 -33.92 4.91
N ASN A 159 -20.35 -33.77 4.46
CA ASN A 159 -21.38 -33.04 5.19
C ASN A 159 -21.87 -33.84 6.41
N ASP A 160 -22.71 -33.21 7.24
CA ASP A 160 -23.26 -33.83 8.47
C ASP A 160 -24.05 -35.13 8.21
N ASN A 161 -24.42 -35.38 6.94
CA ASN A 161 -25.12 -36.58 6.48
C ASN A 161 -24.18 -37.65 5.89
N GLY A 162 -22.86 -37.52 6.05
CA GLY A 162 -21.87 -38.48 5.56
C GLY A 162 -21.65 -38.46 4.04
N LYS A 163 -22.22 -37.50 3.30
CA LYS A 163 -22.05 -37.37 1.85
C LYS A 163 -20.95 -36.36 1.51
N GLN A 164 -20.10 -36.70 0.56
CA GLN A 164 -19.15 -35.74 -0.02
C GLN A 164 -19.92 -34.65 -0.77
N ALA A 165 -19.82 -33.41 -0.30
CA ALA A 165 -20.35 -32.23 -0.94
C ALA A 165 -19.19 -31.28 -1.28
N PRO A 166 -19.16 -30.66 -2.47
CA PRO A 166 -18.18 -29.64 -2.78
C PRO A 166 -18.35 -28.46 -1.82
N LYS A 167 -17.38 -28.28 -0.93
CA LYS A 167 -17.20 -27.11 -0.09
C LYS A 167 -16.15 -26.22 -0.73
N LYS A 168 -16.53 -24.97 -0.95
CA LYS A 168 -15.60 -23.93 -1.38
C LYS A 168 -14.59 -23.70 -0.25
N VAL A 169 -13.32 -24.00 -0.51
CA VAL A 169 -12.24 -23.95 0.51
C VAL A 169 -11.27 -22.80 0.33
N GLY A 170 -11.25 -22.18 -0.84
CA GLY A 170 -10.26 -21.13 -1.10
C GLY A 170 -10.64 -20.23 -2.26
N MET A 171 -10.19 -18.99 -2.14
CA MET A 171 -10.18 -17.99 -3.19
C MET A 171 -8.73 -17.63 -3.48
N ALA A 172 -8.00 -18.49 -4.18
CA ALA A 172 -6.63 -18.16 -4.55
C ALA A 172 -6.63 -17.03 -5.60
N PRO A 173 -5.99 -15.87 -5.34
CA PRO A 173 -5.89 -14.81 -6.33
C PRO A 173 -5.10 -15.28 -7.56
N ILE A 174 -5.53 -14.89 -8.75
CA ILE A 174 -4.80 -15.11 -10.00
C ILE A 174 -3.69 -14.07 -10.06
N GLN A 175 -2.55 -14.43 -9.47
CA GLN A 175 -1.36 -13.59 -9.38
C GLN A 175 -0.13 -14.47 -9.08
N ARG A 176 1.08 -13.89 -9.15
CA ARG A 176 2.30 -14.50 -8.64
C ARG A 176 2.19 -14.78 -7.14
N ASP A 177 2.62 -15.97 -6.73
CA ASP A 177 2.72 -16.36 -5.32
C ASP A 177 3.53 -15.33 -4.51
N GLY A 178 3.02 -14.98 -3.34
CA GLY A 178 3.64 -14.01 -2.43
C GLY A 178 3.25 -12.55 -2.67
N MET A 179 2.44 -12.24 -3.69
CA MET A 179 1.96 -10.87 -3.91
C MET A 179 1.21 -10.31 -2.68
N GLU A 180 0.54 -11.16 -1.92
CA GLU A 180 -0.13 -10.81 -0.67
C GLU A 180 0.83 -10.17 0.35
N TYR A 181 2.14 -10.45 0.30
CA TYR A 181 3.14 -9.87 1.19
C TYR A 181 3.33 -8.36 0.98
N GLU A 182 3.05 -7.86 -0.22
CA GLU A 182 3.21 -6.45 -0.60
C GLU A 182 2.11 -5.55 -0.06
N PHE A 183 0.93 -6.11 0.26
CA PHE A 183 -0.19 -5.33 0.77
C PHE A 183 -0.14 -5.15 2.29
N THR A 184 -0.62 -4.01 2.76
CA THR A 184 -0.85 -3.73 4.19
C THR A 184 -2.09 -4.46 4.69
N VAL A 185 -3.13 -4.50 3.85
CA VAL A 185 -4.40 -5.18 4.11
C VAL A 185 -4.79 -5.98 2.87
N MET A 186 -5.30 -7.18 3.05
CA MET A 186 -5.84 -8.03 2.00
C MET A 186 -7.25 -8.47 2.38
N PHE A 187 -8.22 -8.16 1.51
CA PHE A 187 -9.61 -8.59 1.66
C PHE A 187 -9.96 -9.64 0.63
N ASP A 188 -10.68 -10.66 1.07
CA ASP A 188 -11.34 -11.63 0.20
C ASP A 188 -12.83 -11.36 0.22
N ILE A 189 -13.46 -11.23 -0.96
CA ILE A 189 -14.91 -11.01 -1.08
C ILE A 189 -15.58 -12.28 -1.62
N ASP A 190 -16.55 -12.80 -0.88
CA ASP A 190 -17.35 -13.95 -1.30
C ASP A 190 -18.45 -13.59 -2.31
N ILE A 191 -19.14 -14.60 -2.85
CA ILE A 191 -20.21 -14.38 -3.84
C ILE A 191 -21.44 -13.67 -3.25
N ASN A 192 -21.59 -13.67 -1.93
CA ASN A 192 -22.64 -12.96 -1.23
C ASN A 192 -22.23 -11.51 -0.93
N HIS A 193 -21.08 -11.05 -1.45
CA HIS A 193 -20.47 -9.74 -1.20
C HIS A 193 -19.94 -9.56 0.23
N ASN A 194 -19.68 -10.64 0.97
CA ASN A 194 -19.08 -10.53 2.30
C ASN A 194 -17.56 -10.46 2.16
N ALA A 195 -16.95 -9.46 2.79
CA ALA A 195 -15.53 -9.32 2.91
C ALA A 195 -15.02 -9.95 4.21
N THR A 196 -13.89 -10.63 4.12
CA THR A 196 -13.07 -11.08 5.24
C THR A 196 -11.64 -10.63 5.03
N SER A 197 -10.91 -10.38 6.12
CA SER A 197 -9.49 -10.06 6.02
C SER A 197 -8.63 -11.32 6.07
N THR A 198 -7.85 -11.55 5.01
CA THR A 198 -6.84 -12.62 4.96
C THR A 198 -5.47 -12.14 5.42
N LYS A 199 -5.26 -10.82 5.44
CA LYS A 199 -4.09 -10.16 6.03
C LYS A 199 -4.49 -8.78 6.51
N ASP A 200 -4.24 -8.48 7.78
CA ASP A 200 -4.54 -7.16 8.33
C ASP A 200 -3.44 -6.66 9.27
N ARG A 201 -2.60 -5.73 8.78
CA ARG A 201 -1.64 -5.04 9.66
C ARG A 201 -2.31 -3.99 10.56
N THR A 202 -3.55 -3.62 10.27
CA THR A 202 -4.31 -2.61 11.02
C THR A 202 -5.03 -3.17 12.23
N ARG A 203 -5.36 -4.47 12.19
CA ARG A 203 -6.19 -5.20 13.16
C ARG A 203 -7.61 -4.67 13.28
N LEU A 204 -8.06 -3.82 12.34
CA LEU A 204 -9.41 -3.25 12.35
C LEU A 204 -10.45 -4.30 11.93
N PHE A 205 -10.08 -5.24 11.07
CA PHE A 205 -10.99 -6.17 10.40
C PHE A 205 -10.70 -7.65 10.70
N ASP A 206 -9.74 -7.91 11.58
CA ASP A 206 -9.36 -9.28 11.97
C ASP A 206 -10.54 -10.05 12.58
N GLY A 207 -10.78 -11.26 12.09
CA GLY A 207 -11.90 -12.12 12.50
C GLY A 207 -13.30 -11.61 12.14
N LYS A 208 -13.44 -10.50 11.40
CA LYS A 208 -14.74 -9.92 11.04
C LYS A 208 -15.19 -10.37 9.66
N ILE A 209 -16.51 -10.51 9.52
CA ILE A 209 -17.22 -10.64 8.24
C ILE A 209 -18.05 -9.37 8.07
N PHE A 210 -17.86 -8.64 6.98
CA PHE A 210 -18.49 -7.32 6.80
C PHE A 210 -18.77 -7.01 5.32
N LYS A 211 -19.48 -5.91 5.05
CA LYS A 211 -19.61 -5.34 3.70
C LYS A 211 -18.61 -4.19 3.56
N ILE A 212 -17.87 -4.16 2.46
CA ILE A 212 -17.02 -3.01 2.17
C ILE A 212 -17.92 -1.83 1.77
N THR A 213 -17.70 -0.70 2.44
CA THR A 213 -18.41 0.58 2.23
C THR A 213 -17.41 1.73 2.31
N SER A 214 -17.85 2.96 2.07
CA SER A 214 -17.02 4.16 2.29
C SER A 214 -16.52 4.26 3.73
N GLU A 215 -17.31 3.86 4.72
CA GLU A 215 -16.88 3.81 6.13
C GLU A 215 -15.66 2.90 6.34
N THR A 216 -15.54 1.82 5.55
CA THR A 216 -14.34 0.96 5.59
C THR A 216 -13.08 1.75 5.19
N GLY A 217 -13.20 2.59 4.15
CA GLY A 217 -12.15 3.52 3.72
C GLY A 217 -11.82 4.55 4.80
N GLU A 218 -12.83 5.14 5.42
CA GLU A 218 -12.66 6.14 6.49
C GLU A 218 -11.92 5.56 7.70
N GLN A 219 -12.28 4.35 8.15
CA GLN A 219 -11.60 3.66 9.24
C GLN A 219 -10.12 3.39 8.92
N LEU A 220 -9.83 2.97 7.69
CA LEU A 220 -8.46 2.78 7.21
C LEU A 220 -7.68 4.09 7.16
N LEU A 221 -8.30 5.17 6.65
CA LEU A 221 -7.68 6.49 6.59
C LEU A 221 -7.37 7.03 7.99
N ALA A 222 -8.33 6.92 8.91
CA ALA A 222 -8.16 7.31 10.30
C ALA A 222 -7.02 6.53 10.96
N TRP A 223 -6.95 5.22 10.71
CA TRP A 223 -5.83 4.40 11.16
C TRP A 223 -4.52 4.93 10.56
N LEU A 224 -4.40 5.06 9.25
CA LEU A 224 -3.17 5.53 8.57
C LEU A 224 -2.69 6.91 9.08
N ASN A 225 -3.64 7.77 9.49
CA ASN A 225 -3.35 9.10 10.03
C ASN A 225 -3.08 9.13 11.53
N ASN A 226 -3.36 8.05 12.28
CA ASN A 226 -3.05 7.90 13.71
C ASN A 226 -1.55 7.58 13.97
N GLY A 227 -0.68 8.13 13.12
CA GLY A 227 0.78 8.10 13.26
C GLY A 227 1.32 9.51 13.24
N VAL A 228 2.51 9.72 13.81
CA VAL A 228 3.19 11.02 13.71
C VAL A 228 3.69 11.23 12.28
N THR A 229 3.81 12.49 11.86
CA THR A 229 4.42 12.81 10.56
C THR A 229 5.91 12.44 10.56
N LYS A 230 6.55 12.45 9.39
CA LYS A 230 8.00 12.18 9.31
C LYS A 230 8.77 13.26 10.08
N GLU A 231 8.27 14.48 9.98
CA GLU A 231 8.76 15.70 10.59
C GLU A 231 8.63 15.60 12.11
N GLN A 232 7.43 15.28 12.62
CA GLN A 232 7.23 15.10 14.06
C GLN A 232 8.04 13.92 14.62
N ALA A 233 8.25 12.85 13.85
CA ALA A 233 9.14 11.76 14.26
C ALA A 233 10.61 12.22 14.39
N GLU A 234 11.06 13.13 13.53
CA GLU A 234 12.39 13.73 13.60
C GLU A 234 12.53 14.61 14.85
N VAL A 235 11.52 15.45 15.15
CA VAL A 235 11.45 16.24 16.38
C VAL A 235 11.53 15.34 17.62
N ASN A 236 10.75 14.26 17.65
CA ASN A 236 10.74 13.32 18.77
C ASN A 236 12.10 12.63 18.93
N ASN A 237 12.74 12.24 17.82
CA ASN A 237 14.08 11.63 17.84
C ASN A 237 15.13 12.61 18.37
N PHE A 238 15.07 13.88 17.96
CA PHE A 238 15.95 14.92 18.48
C PHE A 238 15.76 15.11 20.00
N LYS A 239 14.51 15.21 20.46
CA LYS A 239 14.17 15.33 21.89
C LYS A 239 14.66 14.11 22.69
N GLU A 240 14.49 12.89 22.18
CA GLU A 240 14.99 11.67 22.83
C GLU A 240 16.52 11.63 22.90
N LYS A 241 17.23 11.89 21.80
CA LYS A 241 18.71 11.88 21.77
C LYS A 241 19.34 12.95 22.65
N THR A 242 18.65 14.08 22.84
CA THR A 242 19.14 15.19 23.66
C THR A 242 18.67 15.13 25.12
N SER A 243 17.89 14.12 25.51
CA SER A 243 17.30 14.02 26.86
C SER A 243 18.33 13.94 27.99
N ASN A 244 19.49 13.31 27.73
CA ASN A 244 20.58 13.14 28.71
C ASN A 244 21.90 13.74 28.20
N ILE A 245 21.84 14.75 27.35
CA ILE A 245 23.03 15.32 26.73
C ILE A 245 23.79 16.20 27.73
N SER A 246 25.11 16.05 27.76
CA SER A 246 26.01 16.81 28.65
C SER A 246 27.07 17.62 27.90
N SER A 247 27.14 17.49 26.58
CA SER A 247 28.12 18.18 25.73
C SER A 247 27.44 19.17 24.80
N LEU A 248 27.90 20.43 24.83
CA LEU A 248 27.38 21.49 23.97
C LEU A 248 27.76 21.27 22.50
N ASP A 249 28.93 20.67 22.24
CA ASP A 249 29.36 20.26 20.89
C ASP A 249 28.48 19.13 20.33
N GLU A 250 28.14 18.14 21.15
CA GLU A 250 27.24 17.06 20.75
C GLU A 250 25.83 17.58 20.47
N LEU A 251 25.33 18.49 21.32
CA LEU A 251 24.04 19.15 21.14
C LEU A 251 24.00 19.95 19.83
N GLN A 252 25.06 20.69 19.51
CA GLN A 252 25.17 21.44 18.25
C GLN A 252 25.15 20.51 17.02
N LYS A 253 25.86 19.38 17.07
CA LYS A 253 25.88 18.39 15.98
C LYS A 253 24.49 17.79 15.75
N LEU A 254 23.82 17.33 16.81
CA LEU A 254 22.48 16.76 16.72
C LEU A 254 21.44 17.77 16.24
N PHE A 255 21.57 19.02 16.69
CA PHE A 255 20.73 20.13 16.23
C PHE A 255 20.92 20.40 14.75
N ALA A 256 22.16 20.52 14.27
CA ALA A 256 22.44 20.78 12.85
C ALA A 256 21.87 19.70 11.91
N ILE A 257 21.92 18.43 12.33
CA ILE A 257 21.32 17.32 11.58
C ILE A 257 19.79 17.48 11.52
N SER A 258 19.15 17.61 12.68
CA SER A 258 17.68 17.66 12.78
C SER A 258 17.11 18.92 12.12
N PHE A 259 17.78 20.07 12.28
CA PHE A 259 17.42 21.34 11.65
C PHE A 259 17.46 21.27 10.12
N ASN A 260 18.48 20.62 9.55
CA ASN A 260 18.56 20.42 8.11
C ASN A 260 17.48 19.44 7.60
N ASN A 261 17.19 18.38 8.35
CA ASN A 261 16.16 17.41 7.99
C ASN A 261 14.74 18.00 7.99
N LEU A 262 14.50 19.08 8.75
CA LEU A 262 13.22 19.78 8.89
C LEU A 262 13.13 21.08 8.10
N ARG A 263 14.08 21.34 7.18
CA ARG A 263 14.15 22.62 6.47
C ARG A 263 12.85 22.92 5.71
N GLY A 264 12.21 24.04 6.06
CA GLY A 264 10.98 24.50 5.40
C GLY A 264 9.70 23.88 5.97
N CYS A 265 9.79 23.16 7.07
CA CYS A 265 8.64 22.63 7.81
C CYS A 265 8.39 23.46 9.08
N SER A 266 7.14 23.55 9.53
CA SER A 266 6.76 24.24 10.79
C SER A 266 7.46 23.65 12.01
N GLU A 267 7.69 22.33 12.01
CA GLU A 267 8.32 21.55 13.07
C GLU A 267 9.79 21.94 13.31
N GLN A 268 10.38 22.72 12.40
CA GLN A 268 11.72 23.29 12.57
C GLN A 268 11.78 24.24 13.78
N GLU A 269 10.69 24.96 14.08
CA GLU A 269 10.60 25.88 15.22
C GLU A 269 10.71 25.12 16.56
N GLU A 270 10.05 23.96 16.69
CA GLU A 270 10.12 23.14 17.90
C GLU A 270 11.55 22.66 18.22
N VAL A 271 12.33 22.32 17.18
CA VAL A 271 13.72 21.88 17.36
C VAL A 271 14.61 23.05 17.80
N ILE A 272 14.36 24.26 17.27
CA ILE A 272 15.07 25.48 17.68
C ILE A 272 14.77 25.80 19.15
N GLU A 273 13.50 25.79 19.55
CA GLU A 273 13.10 26.06 20.93
C GLU A 273 13.73 25.08 21.91
N HIS A 274 13.65 23.77 21.62
CA HIS A 274 14.22 22.73 22.47
C HIS A 274 15.76 22.85 22.56
N TYR A 275 16.43 23.13 21.44
CA TYR A 275 17.87 23.39 21.42
C TYR A 275 18.26 24.57 22.30
N ASN A 276 17.55 25.70 22.16
CA ASN A 276 17.84 26.91 22.93
C ASN A 276 17.68 26.67 24.44
N GLN A 277 16.62 25.95 24.85
CA GLN A 277 16.41 25.58 26.25
C GLN A 277 17.56 24.74 26.81
N LEU A 278 18.01 23.72 26.07
CA LEU A 278 19.12 22.87 26.51
C LEU A 278 20.46 23.60 26.50
N LYS A 279 20.70 24.46 25.50
CA LYS A 279 21.91 25.27 25.41
C LYS A 279 22.07 26.18 26.64
N ILE A 280 21.00 26.84 27.06
CA ILE A 280 20.99 27.68 28.27
C ILE A 280 21.35 26.82 29.49
N LYS A 281 20.65 25.70 29.71
CA LYS A 281 20.90 24.80 30.84
C LYS A 281 22.34 24.30 30.92
N LEU A 282 22.93 23.93 29.79
CA LEU A 282 24.32 23.47 29.74
C LEU A 282 25.31 24.61 30.03
N SER A 283 25.06 25.81 29.50
CA SER A 283 25.90 26.98 29.77
C SER A 283 25.81 27.50 31.21
N GLU A 284 24.67 27.30 31.89
CA GLU A 284 24.50 27.63 33.31
C GLU A 284 25.16 26.57 34.23
N GLY A 285 25.19 25.31 33.82
CA GLY A 285 25.88 24.22 34.53
C GLY A 285 27.40 24.36 34.54
N GLU A 286 28.01 24.74 33.41
CA GLU A 286 29.47 24.96 33.32
C GLU A 286 29.97 26.10 34.22
N ASN A 287 29.14 27.13 34.47
CA ASN A 287 29.48 28.27 35.33
C ASN A 287 29.38 27.97 36.84
N ASN A 288 28.72 26.89 37.25
CA ASN A 288 28.57 26.50 38.67
C ASN A 288 29.59 25.46 39.14
N GLU A 289 30.33 24.80 38.24
CA GLU A 289 31.43 23.88 38.59
C GLU A 289 32.80 24.59 38.73
N THR A 290 32.85 25.91 38.49
CA THR A 290 34.08 26.72 38.51
C THR A 290 34.24 27.60 39.77
N VAL A 291 33.47 27.37 40.83
CA VAL A 291 33.56 28.09 42.12
C VAL A 291 34.05 27.18 43.25
#